data_AF-A0A949QDS4-F1
#
_entry.id   AF-A0A949QDS4-F1
#
_cell.length_a   1.000
_cell.length_b   1.000
_cell.length_c   1.000
_cell.angle_alpha   90.00
_cell.angle_beta   90.00
_cell.angle_gamma   90.00
#
_symmetry.space_group_name_H-M   'P 1'
#
loop_
_entity.id
_entity.type
_entity.pdbx_description
1 polymer ?
#
loop_
_entity_poly.entity_id
_entity_poly.type
_entity_poly.pdbx_seq_one_letter_code
_entity_poly.pdbx_strand_id
1 'polypeptide(L)' 'LAPCCGTLVPEENQKACCDGYSSLLQEVGAIAGLEIEKVEGYAKGYGYAVGVMTGGANHAWNVVNLDGR' A
#
# COMPACT_ATOMS: atom_id res chain seq x y z
N LEU A 1 12.08 10.80 14.28
CA LEU A 1 11.29 9.74 13.61
C LEU A 1 10.93 10.30 12.24
N ALA A 2 11.68 9.93 11.20
CA ALA A 2 11.36 10.37 9.84
C ALA A 2 10.01 9.74 9.45
N PRO A 3 9.09 10.49 8.82
CA PRO A 3 7.93 9.85 8.19
C PRO A 3 8.48 8.82 7.21
N CYS A 4 7.92 7.61 7.21
CA CYS A 4 8.26 6.58 6.23
C CYS A 4 7.98 7.14 4.83
N CYS A 5 9.01 7.77 4.24
CA CYS A 5 9.15 8.22 2.88
C CYS A 5 7.84 8.71 2.25
N GLY A 6 7.63 10.03 2.22
CA GLY A 6 6.47 10.66 1.60
C GLY A 6 6.22 10.17 0.17
N THR A 7 5.01 10.45 -0.31
CA THR A 7 4.39 10.20 -1.62
C THR A 7 5.34 10.26 -2.83
N LEU A 8 6.28 9.31 -2.93
CA LEU A 8 7.21 9.20 -4.05
C LEU A 8 6.75 8.01 -4.89
N VAL A 9 6.09 8.35 -5.99
CA VAL A 9 5.96 7.52 -7.18
C VAL A 9 7.38 6.99 -7.51
N PRO A 10 7.57 5.71 -7.87
CA PRO A 10 8.90 5.17 -8.21
C PRO A 10 9.41 5.76 -9.54
N GLU A 11 9.80 7.02 -9.53
CA GLU A 11 10.55 7.64 -10.60
C GLU A 11 12.05 7.42 -10.39
N GLU A 12 12.78 7.33 -11.50
CA GLU A 12 14.22 7.12 -11.66
C GLU A 12 14.81 5.72 -11.33
N ASN A 13 14.44 5.05 -10.22
CA ASN A 13 15.07 3.78 -9.82
C ASN A 13 14.15 2.54 -9.79
N GLN A 14 12.88 2.68 -10.18
CA GLN A 14 11.85 1.62 -10.19
C GLN A 14 11.70 0.87 -8.84
N LYS A 15 12.07 1.52 -7.73
CA LYS A 15 12.10 0.94 -6.39
C LYS A 15 11.27 1.80 -5.45
N ALA A 16 10.32 1.17 -4.76
CA ALA A 16 9.53 1.78 -3.71
C ALA A 16 9.23 0.77 -2.59
N CYS A 17 8.76 1.25 -1.43
CA CYS A 17 8.11 0.40 -0.43
C CYS A 17 6.66 0.11 -0.85
N CYS A 18 5.96 -0.76 -0.10
CA CYS A 18 4.56 -1.10 -0.35
C CYS A 18 3.64 0.13 -0.49
N ASP A 19 3.87 1.19 0.30
CA ASP A 19 3.12 2.43 0.21
C ASP A 19 3.30 3.17 -1.13
N GLY A 20 4.53 3.26 -1.65
CA GLY A 20 4.80 3.92 -2.92
C GLY A 20 4.24 3.15 -4.11
N TYR A 21 4.34 1.80 -4.10
CA TYR A 21 3.70 0.99 -5.14
C TYR A 21 2.17 1.06 -5.07
N SER A 22 1.60 1.05 -3.86
CA SER A 22 0.14 1.13 -3.71
C SER A 22 -0.41 2.49 -4.14
N SER A 23 0.35 3.57 -3.89
CA SER A 23 -0.01 4.91 -4.35
C SER A 23 0.08 5.02 -5.88
N LEU A 24 1.17 4.53 -6.49
CA LEU A 24 1.30 4.49 -7.95
C LEU A 24 0.15 3.73 -8.62
N LEU A 25 -0.16 2.53 -8.12
CA LEU A 25 -1.22 1.71 -8.70
C LEU A 25 -2.60 2.35 -8.55
N GLN A 26 -2.86 3.04 -7.44
CA GLN A 26 -4.09 3.80 -7.28
C GLN A 26 -4.24 4.87 -8.37
N GLU A 27 -3.18 5.65 -8.63
CA GLU A 27 -3.20 6.67 -9.69
C GLU A 27 -3.39 6.07 -11.08
N VAL A 28 -2.63 5.02 -11.42
CA VAL A 28 -2.74 4.33 -12.71
C VAL A 28 -4.12 3.72 -12.90
N GLY A 29 -4.65 3.05 -11.88
CA GLY A 29 -5.98 2.44 -11.92
C GLY A 29 -7.09 3.49 -12.05
N ALA A 30 -6.99 4.61 -11.34
CA ALA A 30 -7.93 5.72 -11.47
C ALA A 30 -7.93 6.31 -12.89
N ILE A 31 -6.76 6.48 -13.51
CA ILE A 31 -6.64 6.91 -14.92
C ILE A 31 -7.26 5.89 -15.88
N ALA A 32 -7.14 4.60 -15.57
CA ALA A 32 -7.76 3.52 -16.34
C ALA A 32 -9.28 3.38 -16.12
N GLY A 33 -9.88 4.20 -15.25
CA GLY A 33 -11.31 4.14 -14.92
C GLY A 33 -11.68 3.01 -13.96
N LEU A 34 -10.72 2.47 -13.21
CA LEU A 34 -10.97 1.48 -12.17
C LEU A 34 -11.41 2.17 -10.88
N GLU A 35 -12.37 1.55 -10.19
CA GLU A 35 -12.67 1.87 -8.79
C GLU A 35 -11.60 1.19 -7.91
N ILE A 36 -10.58 1.96 -7.52
CA ILE A 36 -9.41 1.49 -6.79
C ILE A 36 -9.12 2.38 -5.58
N GLU A 37 -8.80 1.77 -4.45
CA GLU A 37 -8.44 2.46 -3.21
C GLU A 37 -7.16 1.87 -2.61
N LYS A 38 -6.30 2.73 -2.04
CA LYS A 38 -5.16 2.30 -1.22
C LYS A 38 -5.62 2.08 0.22
N VAL A 39 -5.29 0.91 0.78
CA VAL A 39 -5.57 0.55 2.17
C VAL A 39 -4.26 0.39 2.92
N GLU A 40 -4.15 1.04 4.07
CA GLU A 40 -3.07 0.87 5.04
C GLU A 40 -3.47 -0.16 6.10
N GLY A 41 -2.54 -1.03 6.49
CA GLY A 41 -2.81 -2.06 7.48
C GLY A 41 -1.56 -2.79 7.96
N TYR A 42 -1.76 -4.03 8.38
CA TYR A 42 -0.74 -4.82 9.07
C TYR A 42 -0.33 -6.03 8.24
N ALA A 43 0.94 -6.10 7.84
CA ALA A 43 1.50 -7.30 7.26
C ALA A 43 1.67 -8.38 8.33
N LYS A 44 1.28 -9.61 8.00
CA LYS A 44 1.72 -10.80 8.75
C LYS A 44 3.19 -11.05 8.43
N GLY A 45 4.06 -10.41 9.21
CA GLY A 45 5.51 -10.52 9.07
C GLY A 45 6.11 -11.74 9.77
N TYR A 46 7.43 -11.86 9.64
CA TYR A 46 8.21 -12.83 10.42
C TYR A 46 8.03 -12.54 11.92
N GLY A 47 7.62 -13.55 12.69
CA GLY A 47 7.30 -13.38 14.12
C GLY A 47 5.86 -12.95 14.43
N TYR A 48 4.96 -12.95 13.44
CA TYR A 48 3.52 -12.82 13.70
C TYR A 48 3.03 -13.90 14.68
N ALA A 49 2.41 -13.45 15.77
CA ALA A 49 1.71 -14.31 16.73
C ALA A 49 0.28 -13.80 16.91
N VAL A 50 -0.69 -14.72 16.96
CA VAL A 50 -2.09 -14.38 17.21
C VAL A 50 -2.19 -13.63 18.54
N GLY A 51 -2.81 -12.45 18.53
CA GLY A 51 -2.96 -11.58 19.70
C GLY A 51 -1.81 -10.59 19.94
N VAL A 52 -0.72 -10.65 19.16
CA VAL A 52 0.39 -9.70 19.25
C VAL A 52 0.33 -8.73 18.07
N MET A 53 -0.12 -7.50 18.33
CA MET A 53 -0.05 -6.41 17.34
C MET A 53 1.27 -5.68 17.52
N THR A 54 2.17 -5.79 16.54
CA THR A 54 3.48 -5.12 16.57
C THR A 54 3.36 -3.71 15.98
N GLY A 55 3.01 -2.73 16.80
CA GLY A 55 3.07 -1.30 16.43
C GLY A 55 1.90 -0.79 15.58
N GLY A 56 2.14 0.27 14.80
CA GLY A 56 1.18 0.88 13.87
C GLY A 56 1.11 0.14 12.52
N ALA A 57 0.24 0.61 11.61
CA ALA A 57 0.15 0.07 10.25
C ALA A 57 1.55 0.08 9.60
N ASN A 58 1.95 -1.07 9.06
CA ASN A 58 3.29 -1.32 8.52
C ASN A 58 3.28 -1.85 7.08
N HIS A 59 2.09 -1.90 6.47
CA HIS A 59 1.90 -2.36 5.10
C HIS A 59 0.78 -1.59 4.41
N ALA A 60 0.81 -1.55 3.09
CA ALA A 60 -0.23 -0.96 2.26
C ALA A 60 -0.46 -1.83 1.02
N TRP A 61 -1.71 -1.90 0.55
CA TRP A 61 -2.12 -2.59 -0.67
C TRP A 61 -3.29 -1.85 -1.34
N ASN A 62 -3.61 -2.20 -2.58
CA ASN A 62 -4.80 -1.70 -3.25
C ASN A 62 -5.97 -2.69 -3.16
N VAL A 63 -7.18 -2.14 -3.03
CA VAL A 63 -8.43 -2.86 -3.27
C VAL A 63 -9.01 -2.31 -4.56
N VAL A 64 -9.42 -3.20 -5.45
CA VAL A 64 -10.05 -2.86 -6.73
C VAL A 64 -11.42 -3.48 -6.73
N ASN A 65 -12.45 -2.68 -6.97
CA ASN A 65 -13.81 -3.17 -7.14
C ASN A 65 -14.02 -3.60 -8.60
N LEU A 66 -14.31 -4.88 -8.78
CA LEU A 66 -14.65 -5.46 -10.07
C LEU A 66 -16.11 -5.95 -10.04
N ASP A 67 -17.01 -5.14 -10.62
CA ASP A 67 -18.44 -5.45 -10.69
C ASP A 67 -19.09 -5.75 -9.31
N GLY A 68 -18.67 -5.01 -8.28
CA GLY A 68 -19.15 -5.13 -6.89
C GLY A 68 -18.42 -6.17 -6.05
N ARG A 69 -17.19 -6.56 -6.42
CA ARG A 69 -16.40 -7.61 -5.75
C ARG A 69 -14.96 -7.20 -5.49
#